data_AF-A0A960X2R0-F1
#
_entry.id   AF-A0A960X2R0-F1
#
_cell.length_a   1.000
_cell.length_b   1.000
_cell.length_c   1.000
_cell.angle_alpha   90.00
_cell.angle_beta   90.00
_cell.angle_gamma   90.00
#
_symmetry.space_group_name_H-M   'P 1'
#
loop_
_entity.id
_entity.type
_entity.pdbx_description
1 polymer ?
#
loop_
_entity_poly.entity_id
_entity_poly.type
_entity_poly.pdbx_seq_one_letter_code
_entity_poly.pdbx_strand_id
1 'polypeptide(L)'
;MSLFKLTLATAIFSVCLPAAAEAATPYSSASKKAYARLKEIDTFCWDMHESVNSKSPVYSFRVLCKDRDADALFKQLLKEARLAGQMYALCGLWFTDPVAFAVAVEPYRHSKEQINVLRVIVEAKEPVSEFVEHHGAAAVRLNNNKDTCKAWMKRNPNAGGMEYDIIGGGLPCAMRDDGGF
;
A
#
# COMPACT_ATOMS: atom_id res chain seq x y z
N MET A 1 -3.58 -23.80 -82.35
CA MET A 1 -3.76 -22.67 -81.40
C MET A 1 -4.78 -23.13 -80.37
N SER A 2 -4.32 -23.90 -79.38
CA SER A 2 -3.94 -23.50 -78.01
C SER A 2 -5.14 -23.46 -77.05
N LEU A 3 -5.24 -24.52 -76.24
CA LEU A 3 -6.16 -24.69 -75.12
C LEU A 3 -5.76 -23.76 -73.97
N PHE A 4 -6.72 -23.01 -73.41
CA PHE A 4 -6.56 -22.38 -72.10
C PHE A 4 -7.11 -23.32 -71.01
N LYS A 5 -6.20 -23.92 -70.23
CA LYS A 5 -6.51 -24.58 -68.95
C LYS A 5 -6.47 -23.50 -67.86
N LEU A 6 -7.60 -23.28 -67.18
CA LEU A 6 -7.67 -22.42 -66.00
C LEU A 6 -7.54 -23.30 -64.75
N THR A 7 -6.39 -23.23 -64.07
CA THR A 7 -6.11 -23.98 -62.85
C THR A 7 -6.63 -23.18 -61.66
N LEU A 8 -7.61 -23.74 -60.94
CA LEU A 8 -8.18 -23.17 -59.72
C LEU A 8 -7.18 -23.39 -58.56
N ALA A 9 -6.60 -22.31 -58.04
CA ALA A 9 -5.71 -22.34 -56.89
C ALA A 9 -6.54 -22.29 -55.59
N THR A 10 -6.53 -23.38 -54.84
CA THR A 10 -7.16 -23.49 -53.52
C THR A 10 -6.35 -22.68 -52.49
N ALA A 11 -6.91 -21.56 -52.02
CA ALA A 11 -6.33 -20.80 -50.93
C ALA A 11 -6.58 -21.52 -49.59
N ILE A 12 -5.51 -21.95 -48.93
CA ILE A 12 -5.55 -22.53 -47.58
C ILE A 12 -5.76 -21.37 -46.60
N PHE A 13 -6.98 -21.26 -46.06
CA PHE A 13 -7.27 -20.40 -44.91
C PHE A 13 -6.61 -21.01 -43.66
N SER A 14 -5.41 -20.54 -43.32
CA SER A 14 -4.79 -20.82 -42.04
C SER A 14 -5.55 -20.04 -40.97
N VAL A 15 -6.44 -20.72 -40.25
CA VAL A 15 -7.12 -20.15 -39.07
C VAL A 15 -6.07 -20.08 -37.96
N CYS A 16 -5.42 -18.93 -37.82
CA CYS A 16 -4.67 -18.61 -36.62
C CYS A 16 -5.66 -18.58 -35.45
N LEU A 17 -5.73 -19.66 -34.67
CA LEU A 17 -6.31 -19.59 -33.33
C LEU A 17 -5.50 -18.54 -32.56
N PRO A 18 -6.14 -17.48 -32.03
CA PRO A 18 -5.45 -16.67 -31.05
C PRO A 18 -5.14 -17.58 -29.87
N ALA A 19 -3.84 -17.79 -29.61
CA ALA A 19 -3.39 -18.32 -28.33
C ALA A 19 -4.13 -17.53 -27.26
N ALA A 20 -4.89 -18.23 -26.42
CA ALA A 20 -5.56 -17.64 -25.28
C ALA A 20 -4.49 -16.81 -24.55
N ALA A 21 -4.64 -15.48 -24.61
CA ALA A 21 -3.83 -14.57 -23.84
C ALA A 21 -4.15 -14.91 -22.39
N GLU A 22 -3.28 -15.75 -21.80
CA GLU A 22 -3.24 -15.99 -20.38
C GLU A 22 -3.13 -14.59 -19.78
N ALA A 23 -4.23 -14.11 -19.19
CA ALA A 23 -4.31 -12.76 -18.67
C ALA A 23 -3.18 -12.63 -17.65
N ALA A 24 -2.10 -11.99 -18.06
CA ALA A 24 -0.90 -11.84 -17.25
C ALA A 24 -1.37 -11.19 -15.96
N THR A 25 -1.33 -11.95 -14.87
CA THR A 25 -1.74 -11.43 -13.57
C THR A 25 -1.00 -10.12 -13.35
N PRO A 26 -1.70 -8.99 -13.12
CA PRO A 26 -1.09 -7.67 -13.24
C PRO A 26 0.08 -7.44 -12.26
N TYR A 27 0.13 -8.22 -11.18
CA TYR A 27 1.07 -8.07 -10.07
C TYR A 27 2.38 -8.86 -10.25
N SER A 28 3.49 -8.25 -9.83
CA SER A 28 4.76 -8.97 -9.68
C SER A 28 4.64 -10.11 -8.66
N SER A 29 5.48 -11.14 -8.76
CA SER A 29 5.50 -12.24 -7.78
C SER A 29 5.81 -11.76 -6.36
N ALA A 30 6.66 -10.73 -6.23
CA ALA A 30 6.97 -10.08 -4.97
C ALA A 30 5.74 -9.38 -4.38
N SER A 31 4.99 -8.63 -5.20
CA SER A 31 3.79 -7.90 -4.76
C SER A 31 2.66 -8.83 -4.37
N LYS A 32 2.47 -9.96 -5.07
CA LYS A 32 1.51 -10.98 -4.64
C LYS A 32 1.82 -11.54 -3.25
N LYS A 33 3.11 -11.81 -2.98
CA LYS A 33 3.57 -12.32 -1.67
C LYS A 33 3.41 -11.27 -0.58
N ALA A 34 3.74 -10.01 -0.88
CA ALA A 34 3.56 -8.89 0.03
C ALA A 34 2.08 -8.64 0.35
N TYR A 35 1.22 -8.64 -0.67
CA TYR A 35 -0.23 -8.49 -0.54
C TYR A 35 -0.82 -9.60 0.33
N ALA A 36 -0.51 -10.86 0.01
CA ALA A 36 -1.00 -12.01 0.78
C ALA A 36 -0.57 -11.94 2.25
N ARG A 37 0.65 -11.46 2.52
CA ARG A 37 1.11 -11.22 3.89
C ARG A 37 0.28 -10.16 4.58
N LEU A 38 0.20 -8.94 4.02
CA LEU A 38 -0.53 -7.83 4.63
C LEU A 38 -2.02 -8.09 4.76
N LYS A 39 -2.60 -8.94 3.92
CA LYS A 39 -4.01 -9.33 4.02
C LYS A 39 -4.33 -10.08 5.32
N GLU A 40 -3.40 -10.93 5.76
CA GLU A 40 -3.64 -11.89 6.87
C GLU A 40 -3.05 -11.47 8.22
N ILE A 41 -2.23 -10.41 8.28
CA ILE A 41 -1.67 -9.94 9.55
C ILE A 41 -2.76 -9.45 10.51
N ASP A 42 -2.56 -9.70 11.79
CA ASP A 42 -3.38 -9.26 12.91
C ASP A 42 -2.73 -8.14 13.74
N THR A 43 -1.40 -8.04 13.67
CA THR A 43 -0.61 -7.01 14.36
C THR A 43 -0.06 -5.97 13.38
N PHE A 44 -0.30 -4.70 13.68
CA PHE A 44 0.25 -3.55 12.96
C PHE A 44 1.62 -3.15 13.55
N CYS A 45 2.60 -2.94 12.68
CA CYS A 45 3.96 -2.56 13.06
C CYS A 45 4.47 -1.47 12.10
N TRP A 46 4.90 -0.33 12.62
CA TRP A 46 5.53 0.71 11.81
C TRP A 46 7.01 0.92 12.19
N ASP A 47 7.58 0.00 12.98
CA ASP A 47 8.96 0.13 13.43
C ASP A 47 9.92 0.10 12.23
N MET A 48 10.70 1.16 12.12
CA MET A 48 11.69 1.34 11.08
C MET A 48 12.86 0.35 11.21
N HIS A 49 13.13 -0.17 12.42
CA HIS A 49 14.19 -1.15 12.64
C HIS A 49 13.88 -2.50 12.00
N GLU A 50 12.60 -2.89 11.93
CA GLU A 50 12.21 -4.15 11.27
C GLU A 50 12.24 -4.05 9.75
N SER A 51 12.37 -2.85 9.21
CA SER A 51 12.09 -2.57 7.80
C SER A 51 13.09 -3.17 6.81
N VAL A 52 14.28 -3.55 7.29
CA VAL A 52 15.31 -4.29 6.54
C VAL A 52 15.09 -5.81 6.54
N ASN A 53 14.18 -6.31 7.38
CA ASN A 53 13.83 -7.73 7.45
C ASN A 53 12.76 -8.04 6.40
N SER A 54 13.04 -8.95 5.47
CA SER A 54 12.07 -9.38 4.44
C SER A 54 10.82 -10.07 5.02
N LYS A 55 10.86 -10.45 6.30
CA LYS A 55 9.70 -10.94 7.06
C LYS A 55 8.93 -9.81 7.74
N SER A 56 9.36 -8.56 7.73
CA SER A 56 8.59 -7.47 8.34
C SER A 56 7.37 -7.13 7.48
N PRO A 57 6.21 -6.83 8.09
CA PRO A 57 5.09 -6.24 7.36
C PRO A 57 5.46 -4.90 6.70
N VAL A 58 6.35 -4.10 7.30
CA VAL A 58 6.85 -2.83 6.71
C VAL A 58 7.57 -3.09 5.39
N TYR A 59 8.37 -4.14 5.31
CA TYR A 59 9.00 -4.54 4.05
C TYR A 59 7.96 -4.89 2.98
N SER A 60 6.90 -5.62 3.34
CA SER A 60 5.82 -5.95 2.41
C SER A 60 5.05 -4.72 1.95
N PHE A 61 4.79 -3.77 2.86
CA PHE A 61 4.20 -2.48 2.52
C PHE A 61 5.04 -1.72 1.49
N ARG A 62 6.36 -1.65 1.67
CA ARG A 62 7.28 -1.01 0.73
C ARG A 62 7.33 -1.69 -0.62
N VAL A 63 7.25 -3.03 -0.65
CA VAL A 63 7.14 -3.79 -1.91
C VAL A 63 5.86 -3.37 -2.65
N LEU A 64 4.72 -3.27 -1.97
CA LEU A 64 3.48 -2.79 -2.60
C LEU A 64 3.57 -1.35 -3.08
N CYS A 65 4.19 -0.45 -2.30
CA CYS A 65 4.37 0.96 -2.70
C CYS A 65 5.18 1.14 -3.99
N LYS A 66 6.07 0.20 -4.30
CA LYS A 66 6.92 0.23 -5.50
C LYS A 66 6.27 -0.46 -6.71
N ASP A 67 5.13 -1.12 -6.52
CA ASP A 67 4.41 -1.76 -7.62
C ASP A 67 3.72 -0.70 -8.50
N ARG A 68 3.69 -0.93 -9.81
CA ARG A 68 2.99 -0.05 -10.75
C ARG A 68 1.48 0.05 -10.48
N ASP A 69 0.91 -1.00 -9.87
CA ASP A 69 -0.51 -1.12 -9.55
C ASP A 69 -0.78 -0.89 -8.05
N ALA A 70 0.14 -0.20 -7.35
CA ALA A 70 0.06 0.03 -5.90
C ALA A 70 -1.30 0.59 -5.44
N ASP A 71 -1.86 1.54 -6.18
CA ASP A 71 -3.18 2.12 -5.89
C ASP A 71 -4.29 1.05 -5.85
N ALA A 72 -4.37 0.24 -6.91
CA ALA A 72 -5.37 -0.82 -7.00
C ALA A 72 -5.17 -1.87 -5.90
N LEU A 73 -3.91 -2.23 -5.62
CA LEU A 73 -3.55 -3.17 -4.56
C LEU A 73 -3.97 -2.67 -3.18
N PHE A 74 -3.72 -1.40 -2.85
CA PHE A 74 -4.14 -0.86 -1.54
C PHE A 74 -5.66 -0.70 -1.45
N LYS A 75 -6.35 -0.32 -2.52
CA LYS A 75 -7.83 -0.31 -2.55
C LYS A 75 -8.42 -1.71 -2.34
N GLN A 76 -7.79 -2.74 -2.90
CA GLN A 76 -8.21 -4.12 -2.70
C GLN A 76 -7.89 -4.60 -1.27
N LEU A 77 -6.69 -4.28 -0.77
CA LEU A 77 -6.23 -4.63 0.57
C LEU A 77 -7.16 -4.03 1.64
N LEU A 78 -7.59 -2.78 1.47
CA LEU A 78 -8.52 -2.11 2.38
C LEU A 78 -9.85 -2.88 2.52
N LYS A 79 -10.32 -3.52 1.46
CA LYS A 79 -11.60 -4.26 1.45
C LYS A 79 -11.47 -5.67 2.01
N GLU A 80 -10.33 -6.32 1.78
CA GLU A 80 -10.17 -7.76 2.01
C GLU A 80 -9.33 -8.11 3.23
N ALA A 81 -8.49 -7.19 3.70
CA ALA A 81 -7.57 -7.47 4.79
C ALA A 81 -8.25 -7.43 6.15
N ARG A 82 -7.60 -8.08 7.11
CA ARG A 82 -7.85 -7.85 8.54
C ARG A 82 -7.50 -6.41 8.92
N LEU A 83 -7.96 -5.98 10.08
CA LEU A 83 -7.84 -4.59 10.55
C LEU A 83 -6.41 -4.04 10.47
N ALA A 84 -5.38 -4.81 10.81
CA ALA A 84 -3.99 -4.40 10.65
C ALA A 84 -3.58 -4.18 9.19
N GLY A 85 -3.95 -5.09 8.30
CA GLY A 85 -3.75 -4.91 6.86
C GLY A 85 -4.49 -3.70 6.30
N GLN A 86 -5.68 -3.40 6.82
CA GLN A 86 -6.43 -2.19 6.46
C GLN A 86 -5.68 -0.92 6.87
N MET A 87 -4.99 -0.90 8.01
CA MET A 87 -4.14 0.25 8.40
C MET A 87 -2.98 0.48 7.43
N TYR A 88 -2.32 -0.60 6.95
CA TYR A 88 -1.33 -0.48 5.87
C TYR A 88 -1.97 0.00 4.56
N ALA A 89 -3.19 -0.45 4.26
CA ALA A 89 -3.91 0.00 3.07
C ALA A 89 -4.19 1.50 3.12
N LEU A 90 -4.69 2.03 4.24
CA LEU A 90 -4.87 3.48 4.44
C LEU A 90 -3.55 4.23 4.27
N CYS A 91 -2.45 3.71 4.85
CA CYS A 91 -1.14 4.32 4.67
C CYS A 91 -0.67 4.33 3.21
N GLY A 92 -1.00 3.29 2.45
CA GLY A 92 -0.69 3.20 1.03
C GLY A 92 -1.49 4.21 0.20
N LEU A 93 -2.81 4.30 0.46
CA LEU A 93 -3.70 5.26 -0.20
C LEU A 93 -3.29 6.71 0.05
N TRP A 94 -2.74 7.02 1.23
CA TRP A 94 -2.19 8.35 1.51
C TRP A 94 -1.16 8.78 0.46
N PHE A 95 -0.38 7.83 -0.09
CA PHE A 95 0.56 8.09 -1.16
C PHE A 95 -0.07 8.02 -2.55
N THR A 96 -0.83 6.96 -2.83
CA THR A 96 -1.24 6.62 -4.20
C THR A 96 -2.48 7.36 -4.66
N ASP A 97 -3.42 7.65 -3.76
CA ASP A 97 -4.68 8.32 -4.07
C ASP A 97 -5.20 9.09 -2.84
N PRO A 98 -4.74 10.34 -2.63
CA PRO A 98 -5.14 11.16 -1.50
C PRO A 98 -6.66 11.44 -1.44
N VAL A 99 -7.35 11.40 -2.58
CA VAL A 99 -8.80 11.61 -2.64
C VAL A 99 -9.53 10.38 -2.11
N ALA A 100 -9.16 9.18 -2.57
CA ALA A 100 -9.71 7.94 -2.03
C ALA A 100 -9.36 7.77 -0.54
N PHE A 101 -8.13 8.15 -0.15
CA PHE A 101 -7.71 8.16 1.26
C PHE A 101 -8.64 8.98 2.14
N ALA A 102 -8.92 10.23 1.76
CA ALA A 102 -9.75 11.14 2.55
C ALA A 102 -11.16 10.58 2.80
N VAL A 103 -11.71 9.82 1.86
CA VAL A 103 -13.01 9.13 2.05
C VAL A 103 -12.85 7.87 2.88
N ALA A 104 -11.81 7.07 2.61
CA ALA A 104 -11.59 5.77 3.23
C ALA A 104 -11.24 5.84 4.72
N VAL A 105 -10.62 6.93 5.18
CA VAL A 105 -10.13 7.05 6.55
C VAL A 105 -11.24 7.41 7.55
N GLU A 106 -12.31 8.07 7.12
CA GLU A 106 -13.37 8.60 7.99
C GLU A 106 -14.02 7.55 8.92
N PRO A 107 -14.38 6.34 8.46
CA PRO A 107 -14.95 5.32 9.35
C PRO A 107 -14.02 4.93 10.50
N TYR A 108 -12.70 5.05 10.31
CA TYR A 108 -11.70 4.62 11.28
C TYR A 108 -11.41 5.70 12.34
N ARG A 109 -11.66 6.98 12.06
CA ARG A 109 -11.47 8.10 13.01
C ARG A 109 -12.28 7.97 14.29
N HIS A 110 -13.43 7.30 14.19
CA HIS A 110 -14.34 7.09 15.31
C HIS A 110 -14.48 5.61 15.69
N SER A 111 -13.64 4.75 15.13
CA SER A 111 -13.70 3.32 15.40
C SER A 111 -13.22 3.02 16.81
N LYS A 112 -14.03 2.25 17.54
CA LYS A 112 -13.70 1.71 18.87
C LYS A 112 -13.03 0.34 18.79
N GLU A 113 -12.88 -0.20 17.57
CA GLU A 113 -12.20 -1.48 17.37
C GLU A 113 -10.77 -1.40 17.89
N GLN A 114 -10.32 -2.49 18.48
CA GLN A 114 -8.99 -2.61 19.03
C GLN A 114 -8.11 -3.36 18.03
N ILE A 115 -6.90 -2.86 17.84
CA ILE A 115 -5.90 -3.47 16.98
C ILE A 115 -4.67 -3.84 17.81
N ASN A 116 -4.08 -5.00 17.51
CA ASN A 116 -2.78 -5.36 18.08
C ASN A 116 -1.70 -4.53 17.40
N VAL A 117 -0.84 -3.93 18.20
CA VAL A 117 0.23 -3.06 17.73
C VAL A 117 1.53 -3.46 18.35
N LEU A 118 2.56 -3.61 17.51
CA LEU A 118 3.92 -3.84 17.95
C LEU A 118 4.72 -2.54 17.85
N ARG A 119 5.15 -2.03 19.01
CA ARG A 119 6.09 -0.91 19.13
C ARG A 119 7.40 -1.39 19.73
N VAL A 120 8.49 -1.33 18.96
CA VAL A 120 9.85 -1.80 19.34
C VAL A 120 9.89 -3.29 19.66
N ILE A 121 9.33 -3.70 20.80
CA ILE A 121 9.18 -5.10 21.24
C ILE A 121 7.93 -5.32 22.11
N VAL A 122 7.11 -4.29 22.30
CA VAL A 122 5.93 -4.34 23.16
C VAL A 122 4.70 -4.46 22.27
N GLU A 123 3.95 -5.54 22.47
CA GLU A 123 2.63 -5.69 21.88
C GLU A 123 1.58 -5.07 22.80
N ALA A 124 0.75 -4.19 22.24
CA ALA A 124 -0.34 -3.55 22.93
C ALA A 124 -1.63 -3.66 22.11
N LYS A 125 -2.77 -3.56 22.78
CA LYS A 125 -4.06 -3.35 22.13
C LYS A 125 -4.43 -1.89 22.27
N GLU A 126 -4.73 -1.28 21.14
CA GLU A 126 -5.08 0.13 21.08
C GLU A 126 -6.29 0.35 20.18
N PRO A 127 -7.12 1.36 20.49
CA PRO A 127 -8.23 1.74 19.63
C PRO A 127 -7.69 2.25 18.29
N VAL A 128 -8.33 1.84 17.20
CA VAL A 128 -7.97 2.28 15.84
C VAL A 128 -7.97 3.80 15.71
N SER A 129 -8.91 4.49 16.36
CA SER A 129 -9.01 5.95 16.32
C SER A 129 -7.71 6.66 16.69
N GLU A 130 -6.96 6.13 17.67
CA GLU A 130 -5.70 6.75 18.15
C GLU A 130 -4.56 6.62 17.13
N PHE A 131 -4.59 5.62 16.25
CA PHE A 131 -3.63 5.52 15.14
C PHE A 131 -4.03 6.37 13.95
N VAL A 132 -5.33 6.53 13.76
CA VAL A 132 -5.85 7.25 12.62
C VAL A 132 -5.64 8.75 12.81
N GLU A 133 -5.90 9.26 14.01
CA GLU A 133 -5.80 10.68 14.32
C GLU A 133 -5.32 10.91 15.75
N HIS A 134 -4.14 11.50 15.89
CA HIS A 134 -3.59 11.90 17.18
C HIS A 134 -3.76 13.42 17.37
N HIS A 135 -4.33 13.87 18.48
CA HIS A 135 -4.60 15.30 18.72
C HIS A 135 -3.50 16.04 19.48
N GLY A 136 -2.40 15.36 19.82
CA GLY A 136 -1.27 15.96 20.52
C GLY A 136 -0.53 17.02 19.71
N ALA A 137 0.12 17.95 20.41
CA ALA A 137 0.86 19.05 19.79
C ALA A 137 2.12 18.58 19.03
N ALA A 138 2.57 17.35 19.27
CA ALA A 138 3.70 16.72 18.57
C ALA A 138 3.25 15.83 17.40
N ALA A 139 1.95 15.80 17.07
CA ALA A 139 1.44 15.04 15.96
C ALA A 139 2.02 15.53 14.63
N VAL A 140 2.59 14.59 13.86
CA VAL A 140 3.17 14.88 12.55
C VAL A 140 2.05 15.31 11.60
N ARG A 141 2.19 16.47 10.98
CA ARG A 141 1.23 17.06 10.03
C ARG A 141 1.94 17.44 8.74
N LEU A 142 1.99 16.51 7.81
CA LEU A 142 2.61 16.70 6.50
C LEU A 142 1.71 17.54 5.60
N ASN A 143 2.33 18.38 4.77
CA ASN A 143 1.59 19.27 3.89
C ASN A 143 0.91 18.51 2.73
N ASN A 144 1.49 17.39 2.29
CA ASN A 144 0.99 16.52 1.24
C ASN A 144 1.82 15.21 1.20
N ASN A 145 1.45 14.32 0.27
CA ASN A 145 2.08 13.02 0.06
C ASN A 145 3.55 13.03 -0.41
N LYS A 146 4.12 14.21 -0.70
CA LYS A 146 5.53 14.39 -1.07
C LYS A 146 6.37 14.97 0.06
N ASP A 147 5.76 15.50 1.11
CA ASP A 147 6.45 16.02 2.28
C ASP A 147 7.07 14.86 3.11
N THR A 148 7.98 15.20 4.01
CA THR A 148 8.73 14.20 4.80
C THR A 148 8.71 14.54 6.29
N CYS A 149 8.85 13.52 7.12
CA CYS A 149 8.95 13.66 8.57
C CYS A 149 10.17 14.51 8.96
N LYS A 150 11.28 14.36 8.23
CA LYS A 150 12.47 15.22 8.34
C LYS A 150 12.17 16.69 8.06
N ALA A 151 11.43 16.99 7.00
CA ALA A 151 11.02 18.35 6.69
C ALA A 151 10.04 18.91 7.74
N TRP A 152 9.14 18.07 8.26
CA TRP A 152 8.25 18.44 9.36
C TRP A 152 9.03 18.80 10.63
N MET A 153 10.01 17.98 11.05
CA MET A 153 10.86 18.28 12.22
C MET A 153 11.58 19.62 12.07
N LYS A 154 12.12 19.91 10.88
CA LYS A 154 12.80 21.18 10.61
C LYS A 154 11.87 22.40 10.78
N ARG A 155 10.58 22.24 10.48
CA ARG A 155 9.56 23.29 10.66
C ARG A 155 9.03 23.36 12.10
N ASN A 156 9.25 22.33 12.90
CA ASN A 156 8.73 22.21 14.27
C ASN A 156 9.87 21.93 15.27
N PRO A 157 10.87 22.83 15.40
CA PRO A 157 12.06 22.58 16.22
C PRO A 157 11.77 22.44 17.72
N ASN A 158 10.59 22.85 18.17
CA ASN A 158 10.15 22.79 19.56
C ASN A 158 9.17 21.63 19.83
N ALA A 159 8.88 20.78 18.84
CA ALA A 159 8.11 19.57 19.08
C ALA A 159 8.96 18.63 19.95
N GLY A 160 8.52 18.32 21.17
CA GLY A 160 9.23 17.46 22.11
C GLY A 160 9.36 15.98 21.67
N GLY A 161 9.03 15.68 20.42
CA GLY A 161 8.98 14.36 19.80
C GLY A 161 8.17 14.38 18.51
N MET A 162 8.01 13.20 17.90
CA MET A 162 7.06 12.96 16.81
C MET A 162 6.00 11.97 17.29
N GLU A 163 4.74 12.37 17.21
CA GLU A 163 3.60 11.47 17.36
C GLU A 163 3.07 11.15 15.97
N TYR A 164 3.01 9.86 15.64
CA TYR A 164 2.68 9.41 14.29
C TYR A 164 1.23 8.95 14.24
N ASP A 165 0.48 9.49 13.28
CA ASP A 165 -0.85 9.00 12.91
C ASP A 165 -0.97 8.83 11.39
N ILE A 166 -2.08 8.26 10.95
CA ILE A 166 -2.35 8.02 9.53
C ILE A 166 -2.78 9.32 8.83
N ILE A 167 -3.72 10.08 9.41
CA ILE A 167 -4.29 11.29 8.77
C ILE A 167 -3.24 12.36 8.52
N GLY A 168 -2.36 12.60 9.48
CA GLY A 168 -1.30 13.59 9.36
C GLY A 168 -0.15 13.15 8.44
N GLY A 169 -0.18 11.91 7.94
CA GLY A 169 0.88 11.36 7.10
C GLY A 169 2.10 10.88 7.87
N GLY A 170 2.06 10.88 9.21
CA GLY A 170 3.17 10.44 10.07
C GLY A 170 3.53 8.97 9.87
N LEU A 171 2.57 8.07 10.10
CA LEU A 171 2.77 6.62 9.93
C LEU A 171 3.09 6.24 8.47
N PRO A 172 2.38 6.75 7.44
CA PRO A 172 2.75 6.55 6.05
C PRO A 172 4.22 6.92 5.78
N CYS A 173 4.63 8.12 6.22
CA CYS A 173 5.97 8.64 6.03
C CYS A 173 7.05 7.77 6.71
N ALA A 174 6.82 7.35 7.96
CA ALA A 174 7.75 6.49 8.70
C ALA A 174 8.02 5.16 7.96
N MET A 175 7.03 4.63 7.25
CA MET A 175 7.14 3.34 6.57
C MET A 175 7.67 3.40 5.13
N ARG A 176 7.67 4.55 4.44
CA ARG A 176 7.94 4.60 2.98
C ARG A 176 9.38 4.29 2.56
N ASP A 177 10.36 4.47 3.45
CA ASP A 177 11.80 4.48 3.12
C ASP A 177 12.15 5.58 2.12
N ASP A 178 12.73 6.67 2.61
CA ASP A 178 13.58 7.68 1.92
C ASP A 178 13.96 8.77 2.95
N GLY A 179 14.36 8.35 4.15
CA GLY A 179 14.69 9.26 5.24
C GLY A 179 13.69 9.27 6.39
N GLY A 180 13.13 8.10 6.75
CA GLY A 180 12.53 7.92 8.08
C GLY A 180 13.49 8.35 9.20
N PHE A 181 14.80 8.29 8.93
CA PHE A 181 15.80 9.32 9.24
C PHE A 181 16.77 9.41 8.05
#